data_AF-A0A4Q0YZT4-F1
#
_entry.id   AF-A0A4Q0YZT4-F1
#
_cell.length_a   1.000
_cell.length_b   1.000
_cell.length_c   1.000
_cell.angle_alpha   90.00
_cell.angle_beta   90.00
_cell.angle_gamma   90.00
#
_symmetry.space_group_name_H-M   'P 1'
#
loop_
_entity.id
_entity.type
_entity.pdbx_description
1 polymer ?
#
loop_
_entity_poly.entity_id
_entity_poly.type
_entity_poly.pdbx_seq_one_letter_code
_entity_poly.pdbx_strand_id
1 'polypeptide(L)'
;MNMKYINKELALKYLDYDIKLYKNILDGFKEQYNSLNFLKLEDTSFFKEVHQLKAISKNIGASELFKLAEDMNKNKTRKSETQLQETLENVLSEINEVSLTDINNTTDTTCEHHTKEELFEQILNGAIKNRPKKVEEPLEKLKQNQNLTEDEKLLISKLDKEIKVYNFRNIVNILSK
;
A
#
# COMPACT_ATOMS: atom_id res chain seq x y z
N MET A 1 -6.86 17.82 -3.61
CA MET A 1 -8.04 17.21 -4.25
C MET A 1 -8.71 16.32 -3.22
N ASN A 2 -9.97 16.58 -2.86
CA ASN A 2 -10.68 15.79 -1.85
C ASN A 2 -11.40 14.64 -2.57
N MET A 3 -11.01 13.40 -2.31
CA MET A 3 -11.65 12.23 -2.90
C MET A 3 -12.84 11.82 -2.03
N LYS A 4 -14.02 11.69 -2.63
CA LYS A 4 -15.30 11.37 -1.99
C LYS A 4 -15.49 9.86 -1.79
N TYR A 5 -15.07 9.02 -2.74
CA TYR A 5 -15.28 7.58 -2.71
C TYR A 5 -14.02 6.79 -2.33
N ILE A 6 -12.85 7.40 -2.54
CA ILE A 6 -11.54 6.85 -2.19
C ILE A 6 -10.93 7.59 -0.99
N ASN A 7 -10.60 6.87 0.07
CA ASN A 7 -9.75 7.40 1.14
C ASN A 7 -8.26 7.07 0.87
N LYS A 8 -7.57 7.99 0.18
CA LYS A 8 -6.15 7.85 -0.16
C LYS A 8 -5.25 7.66 1.08
N GLU A 9 -5.50 8.39 2.15
CA GLU A 9 -4.66 8.32 3.37
C GLU A 9 -4.75 6.93 4.02
N LEU A 10 -5.97 6.39 4.10
CA LEU A 10 -6.21 5.05 4.60
C LEU A 10 -5.55 3.98 3.70
N ALA A 11 -5.67 4.13 2.38
CA ALA A 11 -5.06 3.24 1.41
C ALA A 11 -3.54 3.23 1.55
N LEU A 12 -2.91 4.40 1.59
CA LEU A 12 -1.48 4.54 1.80
C LEU A 12 -1.04 3.94 3.13
N LYS A 13 -1.80 4.12 4.21
CA LYS A 13 -1.51 3.47 5.50
C LYS A 13 -1.45 1.94 5.38
N TYR A 14 -2.32 1.31 4.59
CA TYR A 14 -2.28 -0.13 4.34
C TYR A 14 -1.09 -0.57 3.46
N LEU A 15 -0.59 0.32 2.63
CA LEU A 15 0.55 0.11 1.74
C LEU A 15 1.88 0.60 2.33
N ASP A 16 1.92 0.90 3.63
CA ASP A 16 3.06 1.52 4.32
C ASP A 16 3.57 2.78 3.59
N TYR A 17 2.65 3.61 3.09
CA TYR A 17 2.87 4.86 2.36
C TYR A 17 3.64 4.72 1.04
N ASP A 18 3.66 3.53 0.43
CA ASP A 18 4.23 3.33 -0.91
C ASP A 18 3.31 3.91 -2.00
N ILE A 19 3.62 5.13 -2.43
CA ILE A 19 2.86 5.88 -3.43
C ILE A 19 2.96 5.22 -4.83
N LYS A 20 4.11 4.63 -5.18
CA LYS A 20 4.30 3.98 -6.48
C LYS A 20 3.45 2.73 -6.57
N LEU A 21 3.45 1.92 -5.52
CA LEU A 21 2.58 0.75 -5.40
C LEU A 21 1.11 1.17 -5.45
N TYR A 22 0.73 2.21 -4.72
CA TYR A 22 -0.64 2.72 -4.74
C TYR A 22 -1.08 3.13 -6.15
N LYS A 23 -0.24 3.86 -6.88
CA LYS A 23 -0.49 4.23 -8.28
C LYS A 23 -0.67 3.00 -9.18
N ASN A 24 0.24 2.03 -9.09
CA ASN A 24 0.13 0.79 -9.86
C ASN A 24 -1.16 0.02 -9.56
N ILE A 25 -1.63 0.03 -8.30
CA ILE A 25 -2.89 -0.59 -7.91
C ILE A 25 -4.08 0.16 -8.52
N LEU A 26 -4.07 1.51 -8.52
CA LEU A 26 -5.12 2.31 -9.17
C LEU A 26 -5.17 2.08 -10.68
N ASP A 27 -4.01 2.03 -11.34
CA ASP A 27 -3.90 1.76 -12.78
C ASP A 27 -4.43 0.37 -13.11
N GLY A 28 -3.99 -0.66 -12.37
CA GLY A 28 -4.48 -2.03 -12.54
C GLY A 28 -5.97 -2.18 -12.23
N PHE A 29 -6.49 -1.46 -11.22
CA PHE A 29 -7.91 -1.44 -10.92
C PHE A 29 -8.71 -0.85 -12.10
N LYS A 30 -8.25 0.27 -12.66
CA LYS A 30 -8.88 0.88 -13.83
C LYS A 30 -8.86 -0.07 -15.02
N GLU A 31 -7.70 -0.64 -15.37
CA GLU A 31 -7.59 -1.57 -16.50
C GLU A 31 -8.53 -2.78 -16.35
N GLN A 32 -8.63 -3.33 -15.14
CA GLN A 32 -9.45 -4.51 -14.87
C GLN A 32 -10.95 -4.22 -14.90
N TYR A 33 -11.39 -3.08 -14.37
CA TYR A 33 -12.81 -2.84 -14.11
C TYR A 33 -13.48 -1.82 -15.04
N ASN A 34 -12.73 -1.06 -15.85
CA ASN A 34 -13.29 -0.01 -16.72
C ASN A 34 -14.26 -0.53 -17.81
N SER A 35 -14.19 -1.82 -18.16
CA SER A 35 -15.10 -2.46 -19.13
C SER A 35 -16.02 -3.49 -18.48
N LEU A 36 -16.00 -3.60 -17.16
CA LEU A 36 -16.71 -4.65 -16.44
C LEU A 36 -18.13 -4.17 -16.08
N ASN A 37 -19.11 -5.04 -16.33
CA ASN A 37 -20.51 -4.79 -16.02
C ASN A 37 -21.00 -5.85 -15.03
N PHE A 38 -21.27 -5.42 -13.81
CA PHE A 38 -21.74 -6.23 -12.70
C PHE A 38 -23.26 -6.47 -12.72
N LEU A 39 -24.01 -5.98 -13.71
CA LEU A 39 -25.44 -6.30 -13.88
C LEU A 39 -25.65 -7.72 -14.46
N LYS A 40 -25.02 -8.72 -13.83
CA LYS A 40 -24.97 -10.13 -14.26
C LYS A 40 -25.09 -11.13 -13.09
N LEU A 41 -25.97 -10.89 -12.11
CA LEU A 41 -26.17 -11.75 -10.92
C LEU A 41 -26.41 -13.24 -11.25
N GLU A 42 -26.95 -13.53 -12.43
CA GLU A 42 -27.23 -14.88 -12.92
C GLU A 42 -25.96 -15.61 -13.42
N ASP A 43 -24.87 -14.89 -13.65
CA ASP A 43 -23.59 -15.45 -14.06
C ASP A 43 -22.85 -16.07 -12.86
N THR A 44 -22.35 -17.29 -13.04
CA THR A 44 -21.53 -17.95 -12.03
C THR A 44 -20.16 -17.28 -11.82
N SER A 45 -19.62 -16.57 -12.83
CA SER A 45 -18.36 -15.83 -12.70
C SER A 45 -18.49 -14.57 -11.83
N PHE A 46 -19.70 -14.03 -11.75
CA PHE A 46 -20.02 -12.80 -11.03
C PHE A 46 -19.51 -12.82 -9.59
N PHE A 47 -19.74 -13.91 -8.85
CA PHE A 47 -19.31 -14.00 -7.45
C PHE A 47 -17.80 -14.04 -7.28
N LYS A 48 -17.08 -14.62 -8.25
CA LYS A 48 -15.62 -14.60 -8.26
C LYS A 48 -15.11 -13.18 -8.49
N GLU A 49 -15.74 -12.45 -9.40
CA GLU A 49 -15.40 -11.05 -9.70
C GLU A 49 -15.71 -10.13 -8.51
N VAL A 50 -16.86 -10.30 -7.84
CA VAL A 50 -17.22 -9.57 -6.62
C VAL A 50 -16.25 -9.87 -5.47
N HIS A 51 -15.81 -11.11 -5.33
CA HIS A 51 -14.81 -11.49 -4.32
C HIS A 51 -13.46 -10.81 -4.56
N GLN A 52 -12.99 -10.77 -5.82
CA GLN A 52 -11.78 -10.05 -6.19
C GLN A 52 -11.94 -8.54 -5.98
N LEU A 53 -13.09 -7.99 -6.39
CA LEU A 53 -13.41 -6.58 -6.21
C LEU A 53 -13.34 -6.17 -4.75
N LYS A 54 -13.87 -6.99 -3.84
CA LYS A 54 -13.75 -6.77 -2.39
C LYS A 54 -12.29 -6.59 -1.97
N ALA A 55 -11.41 -7.52 -2.36
CA ALA A 55 -10.02 -7.49 -1.94
C ALA A 55 -9.30 -6.22 -2.42
N ILE A 56 -9.51 -5.85 -3.69
CA ILE A 56 -8.84 -4.70 -4.29
C ILE A 56 -9.43 -3.38 -3.80
N SER A 57 -10.75 -3.30 -3.59
CA SER A 57 -11.44 -2.11 -3.07
C SER A 57 -10.86 -1.63 -1.73
N LYS A 58 -10.47 -2.58 -0.85
CA LYS A 58 -9.81 -2.25 0.42
C LYS A 58 -8.46 -1.59 0.21
N ASN A 59 -7.67 -2.09 -0.74
CA ASN A 59 -6.32 -1.59 -1.02
C ASN A 59 -6.31 -0.21 -1.66
N ILE A 60 -7.38 0.15 -2.38
CA ILE A 60 -7.54 1.50 -2.94
C ILE A 60 -8.25 2.46 -1.99
N GLY A 61 -8.64 2.03 -0.79
CA GLY A 61 -9.36 2.89 0.17
C GLY A 61 -10.83 3.14 -0.17
N ALA A 62 -11.41 2.39 -1.11
CA ALA A 62 -12.82 2.47 -1.51
C ALA A 62 -13.71 1.69 -0.52
N SER A 63 -13.91 2.28 0.66
CA SER A 63 -14.55 1.61 1.81
C SER A 63 -16.01 1.25 1.54
N GLU A 64 -16.75 2.06 0.79
CA GLU A 64 -18.14 1.79 0.42
C GLU A 64 -18.22 0.62 -0.58
N LEU A 65 -17.37 0.64 -1.60
CA LEU A 65 -17.28 -0.45 -2.59
C LEU A 65 -16.89 -1.78 -1.92
N PHE A 66 -15.97 -1.75 -0.96
CA PHE A 66 -15.62 -2.91 -0.14
C PHE A 66 -16.83 -3.47 0.61
N LYS A 67 -17.61 -2.60 1.27
CA LYS A 67 -18.81 -3.01 2.03
C LYS A 67 -19.87 -3.60 1.13
N LEU A 68 -20.15 -2.98 -0.01
CA LEU A 68 -21.12 -3.49 -0.98
C LEU A 68 -20.68 -4.83 -1.58
N ALA A 69 -19.39 -5.00 -1.91
CA ALA A 69 -18.86 -6.27 -2.39
C ALA A 69 -18.90 -7.36 -1.29
N GLU A 70 -18.71 -6.99 -0.02
CA GLU A 70 -18.91 -7.92 1.10
C GLU A 70 -20.39 -8.30 1.28
N ASP A 71 -21.29 -7.32 1.21
CA ASP A 71 -22.74 -7.56 1.32
C ASP A 71 -23.21 -8.45 0.18
N MET A 72 -22.79 -8.20 -1.07
CA MET A 72 -23.13 -9.03 -2.23
C MET A 72 -22.71 -10.49 -2.12
N ASN A 73 -21.62 -10.77 -1.40
CA ASN A 73 -21.22 -12.16 -1.12
C ASN A 73 -22.16 -12.86 -0.12
N LYS A 74 -22.86 -12.11 0.74
CA LYS A 74 -23.77 -12.63 1.77
C LYS A 74 -25.23 -12.57 1.33
N ASN A 75 -25.64 -11.47 0.71
CA ASN A 75 -26.99 -11.06 0.36
C ASN A 75 -27.08 -10.77 -1.14
N LYS A 76 -27.63 -11.72 -1.90
CA LYS A 76 -27.65 -11.68 -3.37
C LYS A 76 -28.91 -11.03 -3.88
N THR A 77 -28.98 -9.71 -3.88
CA THR A 77 -30.16 -8.96 -4.35
C THR A 77 -29.85 -8.14 -5.59
N ARG A 78 -30.84 -7.99 -6.49
CA ARG A 78 -30.74 -7.11 -7.67
C ARG A 78 -30.50 -5.64 -7.27
N LYS A 79 -31.02 -5.21 -6.12
CA LYS A 79 -30.76 -3.87 -5.59
C LYS A 79 -29.28 -3.67 -5.22
N SER A 80 -28.71 -4.61 -4.48
CA SER A 80 -27.30 -4.56 -4.06
C SER A 80 -26.36 -4.64 -5.27
N GLU A 81 -26.74 -5.38 -6.32
CA GLU A 81 -26.03 -5.45 -7.60
C GLU A 81 -25.97 -4.10 -8.31
N THR A 82 -27.11 -3.41 -8.45
CA THR A 82 -27.16 -2.07 -9.05
C THR A 82 -26.33 -1.08 -8.26
N GLN A 83 -26.44 -1.11 -6.92
CA GLN A 83 -25.64 -0.23 -6.05
C GLN A 83 -24.13 -0.50 -6.20
N LEU A 84 -23.72 -1.77 -6.31
CA LEU A 84 -22.32 -2.12 -6.54
C LEU A 84 -21.80 -1.55 -7.86
N GLN A 85 -22.59 -1.66 -8.94
CA GLN A 85 -22.23 -1.11 -10.25
C GLN A 85 -22.10 0.42 -10.19
N GLU A 86 -23.08 1.12 -9.61
CA GLU A 86 -23.05 2.58 -9.47
C GLU A 86 -21.84 3.04 -8.64
N THR A 87 -21.57 2.39 -7.51
CA THR A 87 -20.40 2.74 -6.68
C THR A 87 -19.09 2.46 -7.41
N LEU A 88 -18.99 1.37 -8.18
CA LEU A 88 -17.82 1.10 -9.00
C LEU A 88 -17.58 2.20 -10.03
N GLU A 89 -18.62 2.62 -10.75
CA GLU A 89 -18.54 3.69 -11.74
C GLU A 89 -18.10 5.01 -11.11
N ASN A 90 -18.63 5.35 -9.94
CA ASN A 90 -18.19 6.54 -9.18
C ASN A 90 -16.71 6.47 -8.78
N VAL A 91 -16.25 5.30 -8.30
CA VAL A 91 -14.84 5.07 -7.97
C VAL A 91 -13.95 5.18 -9.21
N LEU A 92 -14.34 4.59 -10.34
CA LEU A 92 -13.61 4.69 -11.60
C LEU A 92 -13.56 6.13 -12.12
N SER A 93 -14.67 6.87 -12.03
CA SER A 93 -14.72 8.29 -12.39
C SER A 93 -13.74 9.10 -11.55
N GLU A 94 -13.71 8.86 -10.24
CA GLU A 94 -12.78 9.53 -9.34
C GLU A 94 -11.32 9.19 -9.65
N ILE A 95 -11.00 7.94 -9.96
CA ILE A 95 -9.65 7.54 -10.40
C ILE A 95 -9.26 8.23 -11.71
N ASN A 96 -10.21 8.42 -12.63
CA ASN A 96 -9.99 9.09 -13.91
C ASN A 96 -9.80 10.61 -13.76
N GLU A 97 -10.50 11.24 -12.82
CA GLU A 97 -10.36 12.67 -12.51
C GLU A 97 -9.05 12.98 -11.78
N VAL A 98 -8.53 12.02 -11.03
CA VAL A 98 -7.20 12.13 -10.43
C VAL A 98 -6.17 12.04 -11.55
N SER A 99 -5.73 13.20 -12.01
CA SER A 99 -4.58 13.30 -12.91
C SER A 99 -3.41 12.58 -12.23
N LEU A 100 -2.96 11.46 -12.79
CA LEU A 100 -1.81 10.70 -12.28
C LEU A 100 -0.50 11.53 -12.27
N THR A 101 -0.54 12.74 -12.85
CA THR A 101 0.42 13.84 -12.77
C THR A 101 0.40 14.57 -11.41
N ASP A 102 -0.72 14.63 -10.68
CA ASP A 102 -0.78 15.19 -9.32
C ASP A 102 -0.19 14.23 -8.26
N ILE A 103 -0.04 12.95 -8.61
CA ILE A 103 0.73 11.98 -7.81
C ILE A 103 2.25 12.18 -8.02
N ASN A 104 2.67 12.77 -9.15
CA ASN A 104 4.06 13.16 -9.40
C ASN A 104 4.40 14.54 -8.80
N ASN A 105 3.41 15.36 -8.44
CA ASN A 105 3.63 16.73 -7.92
C ASN A 105 3.42 16.87 -6.40
N THR A 106 3.28 15.77 -5.67
CA THR A 106 3.55 15.73 -4.21
C THR A 106 4.83 14.98 -3.86
N THR A 107 5.68 14.74 -4.86
CA THR A 107 7.11 14.92 -4.63
C THR A 107 7.38 16.40 -4.91
N ASP A 108 7.38 17.26 -3.89
CA ASP A 108 8.68 17.54 -3.28
C ASP A 108 9.61 16.35 -3.51
N THR A 109 10.30 16.44 -4.65
CA THR A 109 11.58 15.80 -4.80
C THR A 109 12.50 16.59 -3.88
N THR A 110 12.27 16.55 -2.57
CA THR A 110 13.39 16.57 -1.67
C THR A 110 14.13 15.32 -2.07
N CYS A 111 15.29 15.54 -2.69
CA CYS A 111 16.45 14.71 -2.41
C CYS A 111 16.30 14.28 -0.94
N GLU A 112 15.77 13.07 -0.69
CA GLU A 112 15.55 12.59 0.66
C GLU A 112 16.96 12.40 1.21
N HIS A 113 17.49 13.47 1.78
CA HIS A 113 18.41 13.41 2.89
C HIS A 113 17.66 12.69 4.00
N HIS A 114 17.44 11.38 3.84
CA HIS A 114 17.05 10.55 4.95
C HIS A 114 18.14 10.75 5.97
N THR A 115 17.77 11.37 7.08
CA THR A 115 18.67 11.45 8.21
C THR A 115 18.92 10.02 8.68
N LYS A 116 20.05 9.79 9.32
CA LYS A 116 20.44 8.43 9.72
C LYS A 116 19.38 7.82 10.63
N GLU A 117 18.76 8.67 11.44
CA GLU A 117 17.69 8.37 12.38
C GLU A 117 16.46 7.78 11.67
N GLU A 118 16.04 8.36 10.53
CA GLU A 118 14.92 7.83 9.75
C GLU A 118 15.22 6.44 9.18
N LEU A 119 16.45 6.22 8.73
CA LEU A 119 16.86 4.91 8.23
C LEU A 119 16.87 3.87 9.36
N PHE A 120 17.33 4.24 10.57
CA PHE A 120 17.25 3.35 11.74
C PHE A 120 15.80 3.03 12.14
N GLU A 121 14.88 4.00 12.07
CA GLU A 121 13.46 3.74 12.30
C GLU A 121 12.85 2.81 11.26
N GLN A 122 13.23 2.94 9.98
CA GLN A 122 12.77 2.03 8.93
C GLN A 122 13.27 0.59 9.18
N ILE A 123 14.53 0.43 9.58
CA ILE A 123 15.11 -0.88 9.97
C ILE A 123 14.35 -1.46 11.17
N LEU A 124 14.09 -0.67 12.20
CA LEU A 124 13.34 -1.08 13.39
C LEU A 124 11.92 -1.53 13.02
N ASN A 125 11.19 -0.71 12.27
CA ASN A 125 9.83 -1.03 11.83
C ASN A 125 9.78 -2.27 10.93
N GLY A 126 10.76 -2.42 10.03
CA GLY A 126 10.91 -3.60 9.19
C GLY A 126 11.17 -4.86 10.01
N ALA A 127 12.01 -4.76 11.05
CA ALA A 127 12.35 -5.87 11.94
C ALA A 127 11.16 -6.26 12.84
N ILE A 128 10.42 -5.31 13.40
CA ILE A 128 9.18 -5.57 14.17
C ILE A 128 8.17 -6.36 13.32
N LYS A 129 8.06 -6.01 12.03
CA LYS A 129 7.15 -6.66 11.07
C LYS A 129 7.72 -7.94 10.44
N ASN A 130 8.95 -8.36 10.78
CA ASN A 130 9.68 -9.48 10.18
C ASN A 130 9.72 -9.42 8.64
N ARG A 131 10.04 -8.25 8.07
CA ARG A 131 10.07 -8.03 6.61
C ARG A 131 11.50 -7.80 6.12
N PRO A 132 12.24 -8.85 5.69
CA PRO A 132 13.66 -8.77 5.35
C PRO A 132 14.00 -7.65 4.37
N LYS A 133 13.25 -7.53 3.27
CA LYS A 133 13.46 -6.48 2.25
C LYS A 133 13.36 -5.06 2.82
N LYS A 134 12.45 -4.83 3.77
CA LYS A 134 12.26 -3.54 4.43
C LYS A 134 13.32 -3.22 5.49
N VAL A 135 14.22 -4.17 5.77
CA VAL A 135 15.36 -4.00 6.69
C VAL A 135 16.67 -3.91 5.89
N GLU A 136 16.79 -4.69 4.80
CA GLU A 136 17.93 -4.70 3.90
C GLU A 136 18.06 -3.37 3.12
N GLU A 137 16.98 -2.86 2.53
CA GLU A 137 17.05 -1.63 1.71
C GLU A 137 17.52 -0.39 2.52
N PRO A 138 16.99 -0.10 3.72
CA PRO A 138 17.48 1.03 4.50
C PRO A 138 18.90 0.82 5.05
N LEU A 139 19.31 -0.42 5.32
CA LEU A 139 20.67 -0.72 5.76
C LEU A 139 21.71 -0.44 4.66
N GLU A 140 21.40 -0.82 3.41
CA GLU A 140 22.28 -0.52 2.27
C GLU A 140 22.39 0.99 2.04
N LYS A 141 21.30 1.73 2.22
CA LYS A 141 21.32 3.21 2.21
C LYS A 141 22.19 3.78 3.34
N LEU A 142 22.13 3.22 4.55
CA LEU A 142 23.00 3.61 5.66
C LEU A 142 24.48 3.35 5.36
N LYS A 143 24.82 2.22 4.75
CA LYS A 143 26.22 1.90 4.38
C LYS A 143 26.80 2.87 3.35
N GLN A 144 25.96 3.48 2.53
CA GLN A 144 26.36 4.45 1.50
C GLN A 144 26.57 5.86 2.06
N ASN A 145 26.18 6.13 3.32
CA ASN A 145 26.41 7.42 3.96
C ASN A 145 27.89 7.63 4.32
N GLN A 146 28.47 8.74 3.86
CA GLN A 146 29.89 9.07 4.09
C GLN A 146 30.16 9.65 5.49
N ASN A 147 29.13 10.13 6.19
CA ASN A 147 29.24 10.82 7.49
C ASN A 147 28.88 9.92 8.69
N LEU A 148 29.34 8.67 8.71
CA LEU A 148 29.10 7.75 9.82
C LEU A 148 30.17 7.89 10.91
N THR A 149 29.75 7.95 12.17
CA THR A 149 30.65 7.82 13.33
C THR A 149 31.14 6.38 13.47
N GLU A 150 32.22 6.16 14.21
CA GLU A 150 32.74 4.81 14.46
C GLU A 150 31.71 3.93 15.20
N ASP A 151 30.94 4.50 16.13
CA ASP A 151 29.86 3.81 16.82
C ASP A 151 28.72 3.41 15.88
N GLU A 152 28.35 4.30 14.94
CA GLU A 152 27.33 4.02 13.92
C GLU A 152 27.79 2.93 12.94
N LYS A 153 29.06 2.94 12.52
CA LYS A 153 29.63 1.87 11.68
C LYS A 153 29.60 0.52 12.40
N LEU A 154 29.92 0.50 13.69
CA LEU A 154 29.85 -0.70 14.52
C LEU A 154 28.41 -1.20 14.65
N LEU A 155 27.45 -0.27 14.84
CA LEU A 155 26.03 -0.57 14.89
C LEU A 155 25.53 -1.18 13.57
N ILE A 156 25.84 -0.54 12.43
CA ILE A 156 25.50 -1.04 11.09
C ILE A 156 26.09 -2.43 10.83
N SER A 157 27.34 -2.68 11.25
CA SER A 157 27.96 -4.00 11.12
C SER A 157 27.28 -5.08 11.97
N LYS A 158 26.82 -4.73 13.18
CA LYS A 158 26.01 -5.63 14.02
C LYS A 158 24.67 -5.92 13.35
N LEU A 159 23.97 -4.89 12.87
CA LEU A 159 22.70 -5.04 12.16
C LEU A 159 22.84 -5.92 10.91
N ASP A 160 23.89 -5.72 10.11
CA ASP A 160 24.16 -6.52 8.91
C ASP A 160 24.32 -8.02 9.22
N LYS A 161 24.99 -8.37 10.32
CA LYS A 161 25.12 -9.77 10.76
C LYS A 161 23.77 -10.36 11.13
N GLU A 162 22.98 -9.65 11.92
CA GLU A 162 21.67 -10.12 12.38
C GLU A 162 20.66 -10.22 11.23
N ILE A 163 20.73 -9.31 10.23
CA ILE A 163 19.89 -9.34 9.03
C ILE A 163 20.21 -10.58 8.19
N LYS A 164 21.50 -10.91 7.98
CA LYS A 164 21.93 -12.09 7.23
C LYS A 164 21.44 -13.41 7.83
N VAL A 165 21.28 -13.47 9.15
CA VAL A 165 20.75 -14.64 9.85
C VAL A 165 19.25 -14.53 10.16
N TYR A 166 18.55 -13.53 9.59
CA TYR A 166 17.12 -13.27 9.80
C TYR A 166 16.71 -13.12 11.27
N ASN A 167 17.63 -12.65 12.13
CA ASN A 167 17.39 -12.50 13.57
C ASN A 167 16.74 -11.14 13.91
N PHE A 168 15.51 -10.95 13.43
CA PHE A 168 14.76 -9.70 13.58
C PHE A 168 14.51 -9.31 15.04
N ARG A 169 14.35 -10.30 15.94
CA ARG A 169 14.19 -10.04 17.38
C ARG A 169 15.42 -9.31 17.96
N ASN A 170 16.62 -9.73 17.57
CA ASN A 170 17.84 -9.10 18.06
C ASN A 170 18.06 -7.71 17.45
N ILE A 171 17.69 -7.52 16.18
CA ILE A 171 17.69 -6.20 15.53
C ILE A 171 16.82 -5.21 16.32
N VAL A 172 15.60 -5.61 16.70
CA VAL A 172 14.71 -4.77 17.52
C VAL A 172 15.36 -4.43 18.86
N ASN A 173 15.97 -5.41 19.55
CA ASN A 173 16.64 -5.19 20.83
C ASN A 173 17.85 -4.25 20.73
N ILE A 174 18.58 -4.27 19.61
CA ILE A 174 19.73 -3.41 19.35
C ILE A 174 19.28 -1.95 19.14
N LEU A 175 18.16 -1.75 18.45
CA LEU A 175 17.65 -0.43 18.07
C LEU A 175 16.67 0.21 19.07
N SER A 176 16.13 -0.59 19.99
CA SER A 176 15.19 -0.11 21.04
C SER A 176 15.88 0.21 22.37
N LYS A 177 17.21 0.28 22.39
CA LYS A 177 18.06 0.63 23.54
C LYS A 177 18.56 2.05 23.43
#